data_AF-D2BE63-F1
#
_entry.id   AF-D2BE63-F1
#
_cell.length_a   1.000
_cell.length_b   1.000
_cell.length_c   1.000
_cell.angle_alpha   90.00
_cell.angle_beta   90.00
_cell.angle_gamma   90.00
#
_symmetry.space_group_name_H-M   'P 1'
#
loop_
_entity.id
_entity.type
_entity.pdbx_description
1 polymer ?
#
loop_
_entity_poly.entity_id
_entity_poly.type
_entity_poly.pdbx_seq_one_letter_code
_entity_poly.pdbx_strand_id
1 'polypeptide(L)'
;MADEQITTIGRCYGCKRTFSFIPASVTAVTIDPETGLPPGMTVLGTSREPTPEATDRSVEEPICPDCVNKAKQLREFMHPPALPFEKWQSNPGRD
;
A
#
# COMPACT_ATOMS: atom_id res chain seq x y z
N MET A 1 23.38 -2.48 -22.01
CA MET A 1 23.35 -3.72 -21.21
C MET A 1 21.91 -3.88 -20.76
N ALA A 2 21.17 -4.80 -21.37
CA ALA A 2 19.78 -5.03 -20.99
C ALA A 2 19.81 -5.96 -19.79
N ASP A 3 19.47 -5.42 -18.62
CA ASP A 3 19.29 -6.19 -17.40
C ASP A 3 18.20 -7.24 -17.68
N GLU A 4 18.59 -8.52 -17.72
CA GLU A 4 17.67 -9.62 -17.93
C GLU A 4 16.82 -9.75 -16.66
N GLN A 5 15.70 -9.02 -16.64
CA GLN A 5 14.83 -8.97 -15.48
C GLN A 5 14.20 -10.35 -15.25
N ILE A 6 14.74 -11.08 -14.28
CA ILE A 6 14.23 -12.40 -13.89
C ILE A 6 12.84 -12.21 -13.31
N THR A 7 11.85 -12.70 -14.05
CA THR A 7 10.47 -12.77 -13.56
C THR A 7 10.33 -13.99 -12.64
N THR A 8 9.72 -13.78 -11.49
CA THR A 8 9.37 -14.83 -10.54
C THR A 8 7.86 -14.94 -10.41
N ILE A 9 7.38 -16.07 -9.91
CA ILE A 9 5.97 -16.32 -9.61
C ILE A 9 5.80 -16.32 -8.10
N GLY A 10 4.88 -15.52 -7.59
CA GLY A 10 4.53 -15.52 -6.17
C GLY A 10 3.07 -15.16 -5.93
N ARG A 11 2.68 -15.07 -4.66
CA ARG A 11 1.30 -14.76 -4.25
C ARG A 11 1.18 -13.33 -3.76
N CYS A 12 0.17 -12.62 -4.24
CA CYS A 12 -0.14 -11.29 -3.74
C CYS A 12 -0.55 -11.38 -2.26
N TYR A 13 0.09 -10.60 -1.40
CA TYR A 13 -0.26 -10.58 0.01
C TYR A 13 -1.69 -10.05 0.26
N GLY A 14 -2.16 -9.09 -0.53
CA GLY A 14 -3.50 -8.51 -0.40
C GLY A 14 -4.64 -9.44 -0.82
N CYS A 15 -4.62 -9.94 -2.06
CA CYS A 15 -5.73 -10.74 -2.61
C CYS A 15 -5.44 -12.25 -2.71
N LYS A 16 -4.26 -12.69 -2.28
CA LYS A 16 -3.78 -14.09 -2.29
C LYS A 16 -3.71 -14.76 -3.67
N ARG A 17 -3.97 -14.03 -4.76
CA ARG A 17 -3.82 -14.53 -6.14
C ARG A 17 -2.35 -14.69 -6.51
N THR A 18 -2.07 -15.70 -7.33
CA THR A 18 -0.73 -15.92 -7.89
C THR A 18 -0.51 -14.98 -9.07
N PHE A 19 0.67 -14.37 -9.17
CA PHE A 19 1.04 -13.49 -10.28
C PHE A 19 2.55 -13.53 -10.52
N SER A 20 2.96 -13.22 -11.75
CA SER A 20 4.36 -13.04 -12.12
C SER A 20 4.81 -11.60 -11.87
N PHE A 21 6.00 -11.41 -11.29
CA PHE A 21 6.57 -10.09 -11.05
C PHE A 21 8.10 -10.12 -11.09
N ILE A 22 8.70 -8.94 -11.16
CA ILE A 22 10.15 -8.76 -11.06
C ILE A 22 10.45 -8.35 -9.62
N PRO A 23 11.22 -9.13 -8.84
CA PRO A 23 11.48 -8.85 -7.42
C PRO A 23 12.04 -7.45 -7.17
N ALA A 24 12.86 -6.94 -8.08
CA ALA A 24 13.50 -5.63 -7.95
C ALA A 24 12.54 -4.43 -8.12
N SER A 25 11.33 -4.63 -8.68
CA SER A 25 10.41 -3.52 -9.00
C SER A 25 8.98 -3.74 -8.51
N VAL A 26 8.66 -4.91 -7.95
CA VAL A 26 7.34 -5.17 -7.36
C VAL A 26 7.13 -4.31 -6.12
N THR A 27 5.93 -3.78 -5.96
CA THR A 27 5.54 -3.19 -4.68
C THR A 27 5.42 -4.30 -3.65
N ALA A 28 6.21 -4.22 -2.57
CA ALA A 28 6.16 -5.16 -1.47
C ALA A 28 5.73 -4.47 -0.17
N VAL A 29 5.26 -5.26 0.78
CA VAL A 29 4.98 -4.84 2.15
C VAL A 29 5.74 -5.73 3.12
N THR A 30 6.39 -5.13 4.10
CA THR A 30 7.08 -5.85 5.18
C THR A 30 6.05 -6.40 6.15
N ILE A 31 6.06 -7.71 6.40
CA ILE A 31 5.09 -8.42 7.24
C ILE A 31 5.81 -9.30 8.25
N ASP A 32 5.42 -9.23 9.52
CA ASP A 32 5.81 -10.20 10.53
C ASP A 32 5.01 -11.50 10.31
N PRO A 33 5.67 -12.64 10.02
CA PRO A 33 4.98 -13.90 9.73
C PRO A 33 4.22 -14.50 10.92
N GLU A 34 4.54 -14.13 12.17
CA GLU A 34 3.76 -14.59 13.34
C GLU A 34 2.41 -13.87 13.45
N THR A 35 2.38 -12.58 13.14
CA THR A 35 1.16 -11.78 13.29
C THR A 35 0.37 -11.65 12.00
N GLY A 36 1.03 -11.84 10.84
CA GLY A 36 0.45 -11.53 9.54
C GLY A 36 0.13 -10.05 9.40
N LEU A 37 0.92 -9.16 10.01
CA LEU A 37 0.75 -7.72 9.96
C LEU A 37 2.09 -7.02 9.74
N PRO A 38 2.10 -5.77 9.25
CA PRO A 38 3.31 -4.97 9.23
C PRO A 38 3.91 -4.83 10.63
N PRO A 39 5.25 -4.84 10.76
CA PRO A 39 5.88 -4.61 12.05
C PRO A 39 5.43 -3.25 12.59
N GLY A 40 4.88 -3.28 13.80
CA GLY A 40 4.35 -2.08 14.46
C GLY A 40 2.89 -1.77 14.12
N MET A 41 2.18 -2.63 13.41
CA MET A 41 0.72 -2.55 13.27
C MET A 41 0.05 -3.53 14.23
N THR A 42 -0.97 -3.06 14.95
CA THR A 42 -1.81 -3.92 15.80
C THR A 42 -3.01 -4.45 15.03
N VAL A 43 -3.65 -5.50 15.54
CA VAL A 43 -4.90 -6.05 14.98
C VAL A 43 -6.06 -5.04 14.94
N LEU A 44 -6.00 -3.99 15.77
CA LEU A 44 -6.98 -2.91 15.77
C LEU A 44 -6.66 -1.83 14.72
N GLY A 45 -5.62 -2.03 13.91
CA GLY A 45 -5.16 -1.06 12.91
C GLY A 45 -4.45 0.15 13.50
N THR A 46 -4.06 0.10 14.79
CA THR A 46 -3.27 1.17 15.42
C THR A 46 -1.78 0.90 15.25
N SER A 47 -0.97 1.96 15.29
CA SER A 47 0.48 1.84 15.22
C SER A 47 1.08 1.75 16.63
N ARG A 48 2.12 0.92 16.76
CA ARG A 48 2.96 0.75 17.95
C ARG A 48 4.40 0.62 17.49
N GLU A 49 5.35 0.98 18.35
CA GLU A 49 6.75 0.67 18.11
C GLU A 49 6.95 -0.86 17.97
N PRO A 50 7.52 -1.35 16.84
CA PRO A 50 7.81 -2.77 16.67
C PRO A 50 8.92 -3.20 17.63
N THR A 51 8.83 -4.44 18.13
CA THR A 51 9.96 -5.04 18.85
C THR A 51 11.11 -5.31 17.86
N PRO A 52 12.37 -5.32 18.32
CA PRO A 52 13.50 -5.68 17.46
C PRO A 52 13.34 -7.08 16.86
N GLU A 53 12.80 -8.02 17.62
CA GLU A 53 12.51 -9.39 17.16
C GLU A 53 11.48 -9.44 16.03
N ALA A 54 10.41 -8.63 16.12
CA ALA A 54 9.39 -8.55 15.07
C ALA A 54 9.96 -7.95 13.78
N THR A 55 10.83 -6.94 13.92
CA THR A 55 11.50 -6.30 12.77
C THR A 55 12.44 -7.28 12.07
N ASP A 56 13.27 -8.00 12.85
CA ASP A 56 14.28 -8.93 12.33
C ASP A 56 13.66 -10.10 11.55
N ARG A 57 12.51 -10.60 12.01
CA ARG A 57 11.80 -11.71 11.38
C ARG A 57 10.84 -11.29 10.27
N SER A 58 10.61 -10.00 10.08
CA SER A 58 9.68 -9.54 9.07
C SER A 58 10.22 -9.83 7.67
N VAL A 59 9.32 -10.18 6.76
CA VAL A 59 9.64 -10.52 5.37
C VAL A 59 8.91 -9.60 4.39
N GLU A 60 9.55 -9.32 3.26
CA GLU A 60 8.93 -8.56 2.18
C GLU A 60 7.99 -9.44 1.38
N GLU A 61 6.70 -9.11 1.39
CA GLU A 61 5.66 -9.85 0.70
C GLU A 61 5.13 -9.03 -0.51
N PRO A 62 5.06 -9.62 -1.71
CA PRO A 62 4.72 -8.89 -2.93
C PRO A 62 3.21 -8.56 -3.01
N ILE A 63 2.89 -7.39 -3.56
CA ILE A 63 1.53 -6.93 -3.81
C ILE A 63 1.29 -6.80 -5.31
N CYS A 64 0.20 -7.38 -5.80
CA CYS A 64 -0.14 -7.27 -7.21
C CYS A 64 -0.59 -5.84 -7.58
N PRO A 65 -0.38 -5.41 -8.83
CA PRO A 65 -0.73 -4.06 -9.27
C PRO A 65 -2.22 -3.71 -9.10
N ASP A 66 -3.11 -4.70 -9.19
CA ASP A 66 -4.55 -4.50 -8.93
C ASP A 66 -4.83 -4.07 -7.47
N CYS A 67 -4.16 -4.71 -6.51
CA CYS A 67 -4.28 -4.35 -5.10
C CYS A 67 -3.66 -2.97 -4.82
N VAL A 68 -2.54 -2.63 -5.44
CA VAL A 68 -1.92 -1.30 -5.33
C VAL A 68 -2.88 -0.22 -5.87
N ASN A 69 -3.47 -0.45 -7.05
CA ASN A 69 -4.42 0.48 -7.65
C ASN A 69 -5.66 0.68 -6.79
N LYS A 70 -6.22 -0.38 -6.22
CA LYS A 70 -7.35 -0.30 -5.28
C LYS A 70 -7.00 0.48 -4.02
N ALA A 71 -5.82 0.24 -3.44
CA ALA A 71 -5.37 0.99 -2.27
C ALA A 71 -5.22 2.48 -2.58
N LYS A 72 -4.70 2.83 -3.77
CA LYS A 72 -4.60 4.22 -4.23
C LYS A 72 -5.97 4.88 -4.36
N GLN A 73 -6.92 4.20 -5.03
CA GLN A 73 -8.29 4.70 -5.19
C GLN A 73 -9.00 4.92 -3.85
N LEU A 74 -8.83 3.98 -2.91
CA LEU A 74 -9.38 4.12 -1.57
C LEU A 74 -8.77 5.33 -0.83
N ARG A 75 -7.45 5.54 -0.94
CA ARG A 75 -6.79 6.71 -0.35
C ARG A 75 -7.32 8.02 -0.93
N GLU A 76 -7.49 8.09 -2.25
CA GLU A 76 -8.04 9.26 -2.93
C GLU A 76 -9.49 9.54 -2.52
N PHE A 77 -10.28 8.49 -2.27
CA PHE A 77 -11.64 8.63 -1.76
C PHE A 77 -11.70 9.12 -0.30
N MET A 78 -10.83 8.59 0.58
CA MET A 78 -10.79 8.97 2.00
C MET A 78 -10.16 10.35 2.24
N HIS A 79 -9.23 10.75 1.37
CA HIS A 79 -8.58 12.06 1.38
C HIS A 79 -8.87 12.77 0.07
N PRO A 80 -10.12 13.25 -0.14
CA PRO A 80 -10.43 14.00 -1.34
C PRO A 80 -9.49 15.21 -1.41
N PRO A 81 -8.91 15.51 -2.58
CA PRO A 81 -8.07 16.69 -2.72
C PRO A 81 -8.88 17.90 -2.26
N ALA A 82 -8.23 18.80 -1.51
CA ALA A 82 -8.86 20.05 -1.09
C ALA A 82 -9.48 20.72 -2.32
N LEU A 83 -10.79 20.95 -2.29
CA LEU A 83 -11.45 21.67 -3.38
C LEU A 83 -10.78 23.04 -3.49
N PRO A 84 -10.40 23.49 -4.71
CA PRO A 84 -9.86 24.83 -4.89
C PRO A 84 -10.88 25.85 -4.37
N PHE A 85 -10.45 26.64 -3.39
CA PHE A 85 -11.25 27.62 -2.65
C PHE A 85 -11.87 28.69 -3.57
N GLU A 86 -11.32 28.88 -4.77
CA GLU A 86 -11.76 29.87 -5.77
C GLU A 86 -13.16 29.64 -6.35
N LYS A 87 -13.79 28.47 -6.17
CA LYS A 87 -15.16 28.24 -6.70
C LYS A 87 -16.30 28.71 -5.78
N TRP A 88 -16.04 29.14 -4.55
CA TRP A 88 -17.08 29.59 -3.61
C TRP A 88 -17.34 31.11 -3.62
N GLN A 89 -16.43 31.94 -4.13
CA GLN A 89 -16.58 33.41 -4.13
C GLN A 89 -17.37 33.95 -5.32
N SER A 90 -17.80 33.10 -6.26
CA SER A 90 -18.63 33.50 -7.41
C SER A 90 -20.12 33.25 -7.17
N ASN A 91 -20.70 33.84 -6.13
CA ASN A 91 -22.14 34.09 -6.10
C ASN A 91 -22.42 35.56 -5.71
N PRO A 92 -22.33 36.51 -6.65
CA PRO A 92 -22.88 37.84 -6.44
C PRO A 92 -24.37 37.78 -6.79
N GLY A 93 -25.23 37.54 -5.79
CA GLY A 93 -26.66 37.47 -6.06
C GLY A 93 -27.52 37.26 -4.82
N ARG A 94 -27.72 38.34 -4.06
CA ARG A 94 -28.93 38.66 -3.26
C ARG A 94 -28.67 39.94 -2.44
N ASP A 95 -28.95 41.09 -3.04
CA ASP A 95 -30.04 42.00 -2.67
C ASP A 95 -30.21 43.04 -3.79
#